data_AF-A0A2S1J6H6-F1
#
_entry.id   AF-A0A2S1J6H6-F1
#
_cell.length_a   1.000
_cell.length_b   1.000
_cell.length_c   1.000
_cell.angle_alpha   90.00
_cell.angle_beta   90.00
_cell.angle_gamma   90.00
#
_symmetry.space_group_name_H-M   'P 1'
#
loop_
_entity.id
_entity.type
_entity.pdbx_description
1 polymer ?
#
loop_
_entity_poly.entity_id
_entity_poly.type
_entity_poly.pdbx_seq_one_letter_code
_entity_poly.pdbx_strand_id
1 'polypeptide(L)'
;MASLHVKRFYDSWLETIRIGLLSGLLPDPARDFSRYWNIISSMVKPAYLATPPAFPEHGMMDSLFDFRIARIRILSGLGNDALGYLLKKGDITDAEYRAALEIDPRQSISVHLPYSQTYL
;
A
#
# COMPACT_ATOMS: atom_id res chain seq x y z
N MET A 1 15.18 -18.90 15.13
CA MET A 1 13.87 -19.45 14.69
C MET A 1 12.74 -18.41 14.69
N ALA A 2 12.64 -17.51 15.68
CA ALA A 2 11.59 -16.48 15.72
C ALA A 2 11.54 -15.54 14.49
N SER A 3 12.70 -15.14 13.93
CA SER A 3 12.71 -14.20 12.79
C SER A 3 12.11 -14.79 11.50
N LEU A 4 12.20 -16.10 11.29
CA LEU A 4 11.64 -16.76 10.11
C LEU A 4 10.10 -16.81 10.18
N HIS A 5 9.54 -17.10 11.34
CA HIS A 5 8.09 -17.11 11.54
C HIS A 5 7.49 -15.71 11.40
N VAL A 6 8.18 -14.69 11.93
CA VAL A 6 7.77 -13.29 11.78
C VAL A 6 7.82 -12.86 10.31
N LYS A 7 8.89 -13.20 9.58
CA LYS A 7 8.98 -12.89 8.14
C LYS A 7 7.87 -13.58 7.34
N ARG A 8 7.65 -14.88 7.55
CA ARG A 8 6.58 -15.65 6.89
C ARG A 8 5.18 -15.10 7.17
N PHE A 9 4.95 -14.54 8.36
CA PHE A 9 3.70 -13.89 8.70
C PHE A 9 3.45 -12.66 7.82
N TYR A 10 4.44 -11.76 7.70
CA TYR A 10 4.33 -10.58 6.84
C TYR A 10 4.29 -10.92 5.35
N ASP A 11 5.06 -11.92 4.90
CA ASP A 11 5.00 -12.42 3.52
C ASP A 11 3.59 -12.95 3.20
N SER A 12 2.99 -13.73 4.10
CA SER A 12 1.61 -14.23 3.97
C SER A 12 0.58 -13.10 3.95
N TRP A 13 0.83 -12.04 4.72
CA TRP A 13 -0.03 -10.86 4.74
C TRP A 13 0.00 -10.11 3.41
N LEU A 14 1.20 -9.85 2.86
CA LEU A 14 1.34 -9.20 1.56
C LEU A 14 0.72 -10.05 0.43
N GLU A 15 0.87 -11.37 0.48
CA GLU A 15 0.20 -12.26 -0.49
C GLU A 15 -1.32 -12.19 -0.36
N THR A 16 -1.85 -12.13 0.86
CA THR A 16 -3.29 -12.00 1.09
C THR A 16 -3.83 -10.69 0.51
N ILE A 17 -3.11 -9.58 0.70
CA ILE A 17 -3.44 -8.29 0.07
C ILE A 17 -3.42 -8.42 -1.45
N ARG A 18 -2.35 -8.99 -2.02
CA ARG A 18 -2.20 -9.17 -3.46
C ARG A 18 -3.35 -10.01 -4.06
N ILE A 19 -3.70 -11.15 -3.45
CA ILE A 19 -4.82 -11.98 -3.89
C ILE A 19 -6.15 -11.21 -3.76
N GLY A 20 -6.33 -10.47 -2.68
CA GLY A 20 -7.52 -9.64 -2.45
C GLY A 20 -7.70 -8.53 -3.50
N LEU A 21 -6.60 -7.91 -3.94
CA LEU A 21 -6.60 -6.95 -5.05
C LEU A 21 -6.93 -7.62 -6.38
N LEU A 22 -6.27 -8.72 -6.71
CA LEU A 22 -6.46 -9.44 -7.97
C LEU A 22 -7.88 -10.05 -8.11
N SER A 23 -8.51 -10.39 -6.99
CA SER A 23 -9.89 -10.89 -6.95
C SER A 23 -10.96 -9.80 -6.91
N GLY A 24 -10.56 -8.51 -6.83
CA GLY A 24 -11.49 -7.39 -6.71
C GLY A 24 -12.22 -7.29 -5.37
N LEU A 25 -11.76 -8.01 -4.35
CA LEU A 25 -12.34 -7.98 -3.00
C LEU A 25 -11.82 -6.81 -2.16
N LEU A 26 -10.60 -6.35 -2.44
CA LEU A 26 -10.02 -5.18 -1.80
C LEU A 26 -10.25 -3.91 -2.64
N PRO A 27 -10.20 -2.72 -2.02
CA PRO A 27 -10.34 -1.46 -2.72
C PRO A 27 -9.31 -1.35 -3.85
N ASP A 28 -9.78 -1.05 -5.06
CA ASP A 28 -8.89 -0.83 -6.21
C ASP A 28 -8.06 0.44 -5.94
N PRO A 29 -6.71 0.33 -5.86
CA PRO A 29 -5.84 1.46 -5.58
C PRO A 29 -5.93 2.57 -6.63
N ALA A 30 -6.37 2.27 -7.86
CA ALA A 30 -6.60 3.28 -8.90
C ALA A 30 -7.92 4.05 -8.73
N ARG A 31 -8.83 3.57 -7.87
CA ARG A 31 -10.18 4.13 -7.66
C ARG A 31 -10.42 4.63 -6.24
N ASP A 32 -9.81 3.99 -5.24
CA ASP A 32 -9.98 4.28 -3.83
C ASP A 32 -8.67 4.09 -3.06
N PHE A 33 -7.72 4.98 -3.33
CA PHE A 33 -6.36 4.84 -2.85
C PHE A 33 -6.26 4.99 -1.34
N SER A 34 -7.01 5.90 -0.72
CA SER A 34 -6.97 6.06 0.74
C SER A 34 -7.47 4.81 1.47
N ARG A 35 -8.54 4.17 0.97
CA ARG A 35 -9.05 2.94 1.58
C ARG A 35 -8.07 1.78 1.40
N TYR A 36 -7.44 1.66 0.23
CA TYR A 36 -6.34 0.72 0.01
C TYR A 36 -5.15 0.99 0.96
N TRP A 37 -4.70 2.25 1.02
CA TRP A 37 -3.58 2.69 1.85
C TRP A 37 -3.79 2.34 3.32
N ASN A 38 -4.98 2.61 3.85
CA ASN A 38 -5.32 2.32 5.23
C ASN A 38 -5.22 0.82 5.56
N ILE A 39 -5.43 -0.09 4.62
CA ILE A 39 -5.23 -1.53 4.87
C ILE A 39 -3.74 -1.84 5.00
N ILE A 40 -2.93 -1.33 4.08
CA ILE A 40 -1.53 -1.72 3.97
C ILE A 40 -0.61 -0.99 4.94
N SER A 41 -1.02 0.19 5.42
CA SER A 41 -0.27 1.01 6.37
C SER A 41 -0.76 0.87 7.81
N SER A 42 -1.82 0.09 8.05
CA SER A 42 -2.27 -0.23 9.40
C SER A 42 -1.57 -1.48 9.92
N MET A 43 -1.62 -1.69 11.23
CA MET A 43 -1.31 -2.98 11.84
C MET A 43 -2.06 -4.13 11.13
N VAL A 44 -1.38 -5.26 10.98
CA VAL A 44 -1.93 -6.46 10.35
C VAL A 44 -3.11 -7.00 11.16
N LYS A 45 -4.32 -6.85 10.64
CA LYS A 45 -5.54 -7.47 11.19
C LYS A 45 -6.40 -8.05 10.07
N PRO A 46 -6.77 -9.35 10.13
CA PRO A 46 -7.64 -9.95 9.12
C PRO A 46 -8.98 -9.23 8.93
N ALA A 47 -9.52 -8.62 9.99
CA ALA A 47 -10.77 -7.85 9.92
C ALA A 47 -10.71 -6.67 8.92
N TYR A 48 -9.53 -6.11 8.64
CA TYR A 48 -9.38 -5.02 7.68
C TYR A 48 -9.55 -5.43 6.23
N LEU A 49 -9.46 -6.72 5.93
CA LEU A 49 -9.76 -7.24 4.60
C LEU A 49 -11.27 -7.12 4.28
N ALA A 50 -12.12 -7.22 5.30
CA ALA A 50 -13.56 -7.03 5.15
C ALA A 50 -13.94 -5.55 5.31
N THR A 51 -13.39 -4.90 6.34
CA THR A 51 -13.72 -3.51 6.68
C THR A 51 -12.43 -2.73 6.92
N PRO A 52 -11.90 -2.07 5.88
CA PRO A 52 -10.74 -1.21 6.00
C PRO A 52 -10.99 -0.11 7.03
N PRO A 53 -9.98 0.25 7.84
CA PRO A 53 -10.15 1.30 8.83
C PRO A 53 -10.26 2.67 8.11
N ALA A 54 -10.97 3.61 8.73
CA ALA A 54 -11.14 4.97 8.18
C ALA A 54 -9.83 5.77 8.17
N PHE A 55 -8.92 5.46 9.10
CA PHE A 55 -7.58 6.02 9.21
C PHE A 55 -6.59 4.89 9.51
N PRO A 56 -5.31 5.03 9.15
CA PRO A 56 -4.29 4.04 9.51
C PRO A 56 -4.23 3.83 11.02
N GLU A 57 -4.33 2.57 11.46
CA GLU A 57 -4.07 2.21 12.85
C GLU A 57 -2.59 1.90 13.05
N HIS A 58 -1.92 2.75 13.83
CA HIS A 58 -0.48 2.69 13.99
C HIS A 58 -0.01 1.55 14.89
N GLY A 59 1.02 0.85 14.43
CA GLY A 59 1.78 -0.12 15.21
C GLY A 59 2.90 0.50 16.05
N MET A 60 3.41 -0.26 17.00
CA MET A 60 4.49 0.19 17.89
C MET A 60 5.79 0.57 17.16
N MET A 61 6.03 -0.02 15.98
CA MET A 61 7.27 0.18 15.20
C MET A 61 7.08 1.15 14.02
N ASP A 62 5.90 1.74 13.86
CA ASP A 62 5.58 2.57 12.70
C ASP A 62 6.44 3.84 12.63
N SER A 63 6.90 4.35 13.78
CA SER A 63 7.80 5.50 13.87
C SER A 63 9.18 5.26 13.23
N LEU A 64 9.53 4.00 12.94
CA LEU A 64 10.78 3.64 12.26
C LEU A 64 10.68 3.76 10.73
N PHE A 65 9.49 3.98 10.18
CA PHE A 65 9.24 4.02 8.74
C PHE A 65 8.74 5.39 8.29
N ASP A 66 9.25 5.87 7.16
CA ASP A 66 8.70 7.05 6.50
C ASP A 66 7.50 6.65 5.61
N PHE A 67 6.32 6.60 6.25
CA PHE A 67 5.07 6.30 5.55
C PHE A 67 4.69 7.35 4.51
N ARG A 68 5.15 8.60 4.63
CA ARG A 68 4.87 9.64 3.65
C ARG A 68 5.61 9.34 2.34
N ILE A 69 6.91 9.04 2.44
CA ILE A 69 7.71 8.65 1.27
C ILE A 69 7.19 7.33 0.68
N ALA A 70 6.87 6.34 1.52
CA ALA A 70 6.32 5.07 1.05
C ALA A 70 5.00 5.27 0.28
N ARG A 71 4.12 6.13 0.78
CA ARG A 71 2.86 6.48 0.12
C ARG A 71 3.09 7.07 -1.26
N ILE A 72 4.02 8.02 -1.39
CA ILE A 72 4.36 8.66 -2.68
C ILE A 72 4.95 7.62 -3.66
N ARG A 73 5.84 6.74 -3.20
CA ARG A 73 6.43 5.68 -4.03
C ARG A 73 5.41 4.64 -4.50
N ILE A 74 4.39 4.37 -3.70
CA ILE A 74 3.30 3.47 -4.07
C ILE A 74 2.33 4.18 -5.04
N LEU A 75 2.04 5.46 -4.81
CA LEU A 75 1.27 6.28 -5.75
C LEU A 75 1.95 6.36 -7.12
N SER A 76 3.27 6.51 -7.16
CA SER A 76 4.00 6.53 -8.44
C SER A 76 3.95 5.21 -9.19
N GLY A 77 3.55 4.12 -8.53
CA GLY A 77 3.27 2.83 -9.18
C GLY A 77 1.94 2.79 -9.93
N LEU A 78 1.11 3.85 -9.83
CA LEU A 78 -0.11 4.02 -10.61
C LEU A 78 0.18 4.78 -11.92
N GLY A 79 -0.64 4.53 -12.94
CA GLY A 79 -0.58 5.30 -14.18
C GLY A 79 -1.11 6.73 -14.03
N ASN A 80 -0.68 7.63 -14.91
CA ASN A 80 -1.06 9.05 -14.91
C ASN A 80 -2.58 9.27 -14.88
N ASP A 81 -3.34 8.44 -15.60
CA ASP A 81 -4.81 8.53 -15.64
C ASP A 81 -5.44 8.24 -14.27
N ALA A 82 -4.93 7.24 -13.56
CA ALA A 82 -5.38 6.90 -12.22
C ALA A 82 -5.01 8.00 -11.22
N LEU A 83 -3.79 8.52 -11.28
CA LEU A 83 -3.36 9.65 -10.45
C LEU A 83 -4.23 10.91 -10.70
N GLY A 84 -4.51 11.23 -11.96
CA GLY A 84 -5.38 12.34 -12.32
C GLY A 84 -6.83 12.16 -11.84
N TYR A 85 -7.34 10.92 -11.89
CA TYR A 85 -8.65 10.58 -11.33
C TYR A 85 -8.69 10.77 -9.81
N LEU A 86 -7.71 10.22 -9.08
CA LEU A 86 -7.62 10.32 -7.63
C LEU A 86 -7.48 11.76 -7.15
N LEU A 87 -6.71 12.58 -7.86
CA LEU A 87 -6.58 14.02 -7.58
C LEU A 87 -7.93 14.73 -7.74
N LYS A 88 -8.65 14.50 -8.86
CA LYS A 88 -9.97 15.09 -9.10
C LYS A 88 -11.01 14.66 -8.06
N LYS A 89 -10.93 13.41 -7.60
CA LYS A 89 -11.78 12.86 -6.53
C LYS A 89 -11.45 13.47 -5.16
N GLY A 90 -10.26 14.03 -4.99
CA GLY A 90 -9.76 14.53 -3.70
C GLY A 90 -9.19 13.43 -2.79
N ASP A 91 -8.89 12.26 -3.35
CA ASP A 91 -8.33 11.10 -2.63
C ASP A 91 -6.82 11.26 -2.38
N ILE A 92 -6.17 12.08 -3.21
CA ILE A 92 -4.78 12.53 -3.04
C ILE A 92 -4.70 14.04 -3.20
N THR A 93 -3.70 14.63 -2.58
CA THR A 93 -3.40 16.07 -2.68
C THR A 93 -2.62 16.40 -3.95
N ASP A 94 -2.64 17.67 -4.37
CA ASP A 94 -1.78 18.16 -5.48
C ASP A 94 -0.29 17.94 -5.20
N ALA A 95 0.14 18.08 -3.94
CA ALA A 95 1.51 17.82 -3.53
C ALA A 95 1.90 16.34 -3.71
N GLU A 96 1.04 15.41 -3.29
CA GLU A 96 1.27 13.96 -3.50
C GLU A 96 1.25 13.59 -4.98
N TYR A 97 0.33 14.17 -5.76
CA TYR A 97 0.26 13.96 -7.20
C TYR A 97 1.56 14.37 -7.90
N ARG A 98 2.06 15.59 -7.64
CA ARG A 98 3.31 16.07 -8.24
C ARG A 98 4.50 15.24 -7.79
N ALA A 99 4.59 14.96 -6.49
CA ALA A 99 5.68 14.15 -5.96
C ALA A 99 5.70 12.74 -6.58
N ALA A 100 4.54 12.12 -6.79
CA ALA A 100 4.44 10.81 -7.42
C ALA A 100 4.93 10.80 -8.87
N LEU A 101 4.67 11.87 -9.64
CA LEU A 101 5.16 12.01 -11.02
C LEU A 101 6.68 12.20 -11.12
N GLU A 102 7.30 12.73 -10.07
CA GLU A 102 8.74 13.03 -10.03
C GLU A 102 9.58 11.86 -9.48
N ILE A 103 8.95 10.80 -8.97
CA ILE A 103 9.67 9.63 -8.45
C ILE A 103 10.47 8.95 -9.57
N ASP A 104 11.75 8.69 -9.29
CA ASP A 104 12.58 7.80 -10.11
C ASP A 104 11.87 6.44 -10.27
N PRO A 105 11.63 5.94 -11.49
CA PRO A 105 10.98 4.66 -11.73
C PRO A 105 11.59 3.48 -10.95
N ARG A 106 12.88 3.53 -10.62
CA ARG A 106 13.57 2.51 -9.80
C ARG A 106 13.15 2.52 -8.32
N GLN A 107 12.60 3.62 -7.86
CA GLN A 107 12.08 3.80 -6.51
C GLN A 107 10.56 3.62 -6.44
N SER A 108 9.90 3.52 -7.59
CA SER A 108 8.47 3.23 -7.65
C SER A 108 8.17 1.85 -7.07
N ILE A 109 7.10 1.75 -6.30
CA ILE A 109 6.63 0.51 -5.68
C ILE A 109 5.27 0.18 -6.29
N SER A 110 5.14 -1.03 -6.84
CA SER A 110 3.86 -1.49 -7.38
C SER A 110 2.80 -1.54 -6.28
N VAL A 111 1.59 -1.07 -6.60
CA VAL A 111 0.40 -1.18 -5.73
C VAL A 111 -0.03 -2.62 -5.46
N HIS A 112 0.52 -3.61 -6.17
CA HIS A 112 0.28 -5.03 -5.89
C HIS A 112 1.27 -5.61 -4.88
N LEU A 113 2.23 -4.80 -4.41
CA LEU A 113 3.21 -5.12 -3.37
C LEU A 113 3.88 -6.51 -3.56
N PRO A 114 4.45 -6.81 -4.74
CA PRO A 114 5.09 -8.10 -4.97
C PRO A 114 6.23 -8.32 -3.97
N TYR A 115 6.25 -9.48 -3.33
CA TYR A 115 7.31 -9.89 -2.42
C TYR A 115 8.06 -11.11 -2.99
N SER A 116 9.32 -11.25 -2.60
CA SER A 116 10.13 -12.41 -3.00
C SER A 116 9.85 -13.58 -2.07
N GLN A 117 9.40 -14.70 -2.63
CA GLN A 117 9.31 -15.99 -1.91
C GLN A 117 10.68 -16.68 -1.78
N THR A 118 11.74 -16.13 -2.38
CA THR A 118 13.09 -16.69 -2.28
C THR A 118 13.70 -16.37 -0.92
N TYR A 119 13.77 -17.38 -0.06
CA TYR A 119 14.47 -17.33 1.21
C TYR A 119 15.96 -17.62 0.97
N LEU A 120 16.79 -16.57 0.91
CA LEU A 120 18.26 -16.69 0.98
C LEU A 120 18.69 -17.02 2.41
#